data_AF-A0A383BZB8-F1
#
_entry.id   AF-A0A383BZB8-F1
#
_cell.length_a   1.000
_cell.length_b   1.000
_cell.length_c   1.000
_cell.angle_alpha   90.00
_cell.angle_beta   90.00
_cell.angle_gamma   90.00
#
_symmetry.space_group_name_H-M   'P 1'
#
loop_
_entity.id
_entity.type
_entity.pdbx_description
1 polymer ?
#
loop_
_entity_poly.entity_id
_entity_poly.type
_entity_poly.pdbx_seq_one_letter_code
_entity_poly.pdbx_strand_id
1 'polypeptide(L)'
;VWDSMAYDPELNQLYIGVGNGSPWNQVIRSPGGGDNLFLSSVVALNPDTGKYIWHYQTTPGDTWDYTATQHMILADLEIGGEVRKVIMQAPKNGFFYVLDRVTGEFISAEKYVPITWASHVDPESGRPVETDAARYQLANPLSEMTPEEQVKALSSMTPQELESTFHKPSPFGGHNWHPMSYSPDTGLVYIPALDIPYAFGNEPEFDYENGRWNLAVDWRLNMPTGHEGVDDTIDGMIRGFVS
;
A
#
# COMPACT_ATOMS: atom_id res chain seq x y z
N VAL A 1 -10.89 -9.34 4.49
CA VAL A 1 -11.76 -8.48 3.64
C VAL A 1 -12.59 -7.65 4.59
N TRP A 2 -12.56 -6.32 4.48
CA TRP A 2 -13.26 -5.44 5.43
C TRP A 2 -13.90 -4.21 4.79
N ASP A 3 -13.77 -4.02 3.48
CA ASP A 3 -14.32 -2.87 2.76
C ASP A 3 -14.89 -3.30 1.41
N SER A 4 -14.20 -3.01 0.30
CA SER A 4 -14.81 -3.02 -1.02
C SER A 4 -15.02 -4.42 -1.62
N MET A 5 -16.15 -4.55 -2.32
CA MET A 5 -16.50 -5.67 -3.18
C MET A 5 -17.13 -5.12 -4.46
N ALA A 6 -16.92 -5.77 -5.60
CA ALA A 6 -17.57 -5.45 -6.87
C ALA A 6 -18.13 -6.73 -7.50
N TYR A 7 -19.14 -6.60 -8.35
CA TYR A 7 -19.78 -7.75 -8.99
C TYR A 7 -20.08 -7.46 -10.47
N ASP A 8 -19.70 -8.38 -11.35
CA ASP A 8 -20.10 -8.36 -12.76
C ASP A 8 -21.18 -9.44 -13.02
N PRO A 9 -22.43 -9.04 -13.31
CA PRO A 9 -23.52 -9.98 -13.56
C PRO A 9 -23.43 -10.73 -14.89
N GLU A 10 -22.73 -10.18 -15.89
CA GLU A 10 -22.55 -10.86 -17.19
C GLU A 10 -21.59 -12.04 -17.05
N LEU A 11 -20.54 -11.85 -16.25
CA LEU A 11 -19.52 -12.87 -16.00
C LEU A 11 -19.87 -13.79 -14.82
N ASN A 12 -20.86 -13.39 -14.00
CA ASN A 12 -21.15 -13.98 -12.70
C ASN A 12 -19.88 -14.09 -11.82
N GLN A 13 -19.16 -12.98 -11.67
CA GLN A 13 -17.90 -12.90 -10.90
C GLN A 13 -18.01 -11.86 -9.76
N LEU A 14 -17.70 -12.30 -8.54
CA LEU A 14 -17.51 -11.45 -7.37
C LEU A 14 -16.03 -11.11 -7.22
N TYR A 15 -15.70 -9.83 -7.13
CA TYR A 15 -14.36 -9.34 -6.86
C TYR A 15 -14.27 -8.89 -5.41
N ILE A 16 -13.26 -9.39 -4.70
CA ILE A 16 -12.96 -9.00 -3.33
C ILE A 16 -11.55 -8.40 -3.24
N GLY A 17 -11.42 -7.38 -2.40
CA GLY A 17 -10.14 -6.83 -2.00
C GLY A 17 -9.59 -7.48 -0.74
N VAL A 18 -8.32 -7.93 -0.76
CA VAL A 18 -7.68 -8.62 0.36
C VAL A 18 -6.75 -7.69 1.12
N GLY A 19 -6.76 -7.80 2.46
CA GLY A 19 -6.00 -6.94 3.36
C GLY A 19 -4.51 -7.28 3.45
N ASN A 20 -3.86 -6.63 4.41
CA ASN A 20 -2.45 -6.78 4.76
C ASN A 20 -2.16 -8.09 5.51
N GLY A 21 -0.87 -8.39 5.67
CA GLY A 21 -0.40 -9.49 6.51
C GLY A 21 -0.38 -9.17 8.01
N SER A 22 -0.51 -10.19 8.86
CA SER A 22 -0.37 -10.05 10.32
C SER A 22 0.57 -11.14 10.87
N PRO A 23 1.59 -10.79 11.68
CA PRO A 23 2.08 -9.43 11.96
C PRO A 23 2.54 -8.71 10.67
N TRP A 24 2.70 -7.38 10.72
CA TRP A 24 3.12 -6.61 9.54
C TRP A 24 4.52 -7.00 9.09
N ASN A 25 5.44 -7.23 10.02
CA ASN A 25 6.81 -7.63 9.71
C ASN A 25 6.85 -9.01 9.02
N GLN A 26 7.19 -9.03 7.71
CA GLN A 26 7.21 -10.26 6.92
C GLN A 26 8.26 -11.25 7.43
N VAL A 27 9.42 -10.79 7.90
CA VAL A 27 10.49 -11.68 8.37
C VAL A 27 10.03 -12.51 9.56
N ILE A 28 9.19 -11.92 10.41
CA ILE A 28 8.57 -12.62 11.55
C ILE A 28 7.37 -13.45 11.11
N ARG A 29 6.47 -12.87 10.30
CA ARG A 29 5.26 -13.55 9.82
C ARG A 29 5.56 -14.76 8.95
N SER A 30 6.56 -14.68 8.09
CA SER A 30 6.93 -15.66 7.07
C SER A 30 8.45 -15.72 6.89
N PRO A 31 9.19 -16.37 7.80
CA PRO A 31 10.67 -16.39 7.77
C PRO A 31 11.28 -16.98 6.49
N GLY A 32 10.53 -17.84 5.79
CA GLY A 32 10.92 -18.37 4.48
C GLY A 32 10.70 -17.39 3.32
N GLY A 33 10.26 -16.17 3.59
CA GLY A 33 9.87 -15.18 2.58
C GLY A 33 8.60 -15.58 1.85
N GLY A 34 8.58 -15.33 0.54
CA GLY A 34 7.49 -15.66 -0.36
C GLY A 34 6.39 -14.61 -0.46
N ASP A 35 5.54 -14.77 -1.47
CA ASP A 35 4.49 -13.80 -1.83
C ASP A 35 3.39 -13.66 -0.77
N ASN A 36 3.23 -14.66 0.09
CA ASN A 36 2.20 -14.72 1.12
C ASN A 36 0.78 -14.51 0.55
N LEU A 37 0.44 -15.28 -0.49
CA LEU A 37 -0.88 -15.18 -1.11
C LEU A 37 -2.00 -15.51 -0.10
N PHE A 38 -3.15 -14.82 -0.13
CA PHE A 38 -3.56 -13.76 -1.07
C PHE A 38 -3.46 -12.35 -0.48
N LEU A 39 -2.49 -12.06 0.40
CA LEU A 39 -2.33 -10.72 0.97
C LEU A 39 -2.24 -9.64 -0.12
N SER A 40 -2.80 -8.46 0.12
CA SER A 40 -2.77 -7.32 -0.81
C SER A 40 -3.11 -7.73 -2.25
N SER A 41 -4.26 -8.37 -2.44
CA SER A 41 -4.69 -8.87 -3.75
C SER A 41 -6.11 -8.45 -4.09
N VAL A 42 -6.37 -8.31 -5.39
CA VAL A 42 -7.71 -8.45 -5.96
C VAL A 42 -7.94 -9.91 -6.24
N VAL A 43 -9.07 -10.47 -5.80
CA VAL A 43 -9.42 -11.88 -6.03
C VAL A 43 -10.82 -11.96 -6.64
N ALA A 44 -10.94 -12.68 -7.75
CA ALA A 44 -12.22 -13.02 -8.36
C ALA A 44 -12.69 -14.40 -7.91
N LEU A 45 -13.95 -14.48 -7.51
CA LEU A 45 -14.62 -15.68 -7.03
C LEU A 45 -15.93 -15.88 -7.78
N ASN A 46 -16.35 -17.14 -7.92
CA ASN A 46 -17.72 -17.45 -8.28
C ASN A 46 -18.63 -17.14 -7.06
N PRO A 47 -19.66 -16.28 -7.19
CA PRO A 47 -20.47 -15.83 -6.05
C PRO A 47 -21.37 -16.94 -5.48
N ASP A 48 -21.79 -17.90 -6.30
CA ASP A 48 -22.69 -18.98 -5.88
C ASP A 48 -21.97 -20.04 -5.03
N THR A 49 -20.66 -20.21 -5.24
CA THR A 49 -19.88 -21.32 -4.66
C THR A 49 -18.66 -20.89 -3.86
N GLY A 50 -18.24 -19.63 -3.97
CA GLY A 50 -16.99 -19.12 -3.41
C GLY A 50 -15.72 -19.67 -4.06
N LYS A 51 -15.83 -20.41 -5.19
CA LYS A 51 -14.68 -20.98 -5.87
C LYS A 51 -13.81 -19.88 -6.49
N TYR A 52 -12.50 -20.02 -6.31
CA TYR A 52 -11.48 -19.18 -6.93
C TYR A 52 -11.58 -19.18 -8.47
N ILE A 53 -11.39 -18.01 -9.08
CA ILE A 53 -11.29 -17.83 -10.54
C ILE A 53 -9.90 -17.33 -10.91
N TRP A 54 -9.55 -16.11 -10.48
CA TRP A 54 -8.26 -15.48 -10.71
C TRP A 54 -7.88 -14.56 -9.55
N HIS A 55 -6.61 -14.16 -9.46
CA HIS A 55 -6.18 -13.08 -8.58
C HIS A 55 -5.07 -12.25 -9.23
N TYR A 56 -4.91 -11.02 -8.75
CA TYR A 56 -3.75 -10.18 -9.00
C TYR A 56 -3.26 -9.61 -7.67
N GLN A 57 -1.99 -9.87 -7.32
CA GLN A 57 -1.40 -9.43 -6.07
C GLN A 57 -0.66 -8.09 -6.28
N THR A 58 -1.19 -7.02 -5.68
CA THR A 58 -0.65 -5.66 -5.83
C THR A 58 0.64 -5.46 -5.02
N THR A 59 0.80 -6.20 -3.91
CA THR A 59 1.99 -6.08 -3.04
C THR A 59 2.41 -7.45 -2.50
N PRO A 60 3.25 -8.18 -3.25
CA PRO A 60 3.81 -9.46 -2.80
C PRO A 60 4.63 -9.32 -1.52
N GLY A 61 4.38 -10.20 -0.55
CA GLY A 61 5.10 -10.16 0.72
C GLY A 61 4.87 -8.86 1.49
N ASP A 62 3.67 -8.29 1.44
CA ASP A 62 3.30 -7.04 2.12
C ASP A 62 3.87 -6.95 3.54
N THR A 63 4.52 -5.83 3.84
CA THR A 63 5.08 -5.58 5.16
C THR A 63 4.84 -4.18 5.69
N TRP A 64 4.02 -3.40 4.98
CA TRP A 64 3.81 -1.97 5.21
C TRP A 64 2.37 -1.63 5.59
N ASP A 65 1.53 -2.65 5.79
CA ASP A 65 0.07 -2.52 5.93
C ASP A 65 -0.62 -2.09 4.62
N TYR A 66 -0.06 -2.44 3.46
CA TYR A 66 -0.64 -2.10 2.17
C TYR A 66 -1.76 -3.09 1.83
N THR A 67 -2.96 -2.78 2.29
CA THR A 67 -4.19 -3.47 1.89
C THR A 67 -4.53 -3.21 0.42
N ALA A 68 -5.21 -4.19 -0.20
CA ALA A 68 -5.90 -4.04 -1.48
C ALA A 68 -7.41 -4.15 -1.28
N THR A 69 -7.93 -3.58 -0.19
CA THR A 69 -9.36 -3.59 0.18
C THR A 69 -10.14 -2.39 -0.37
N GLN A 70 -9.44 -1.44 -1.00
CA GLN A 70 -9.97 -0.16 -1.47
C GLN A 70 -10.94 -0.34 -2.64
N HIS A 71 -11.66 0.74 -2.94
CA HIS A 71 -12.72 0.76 -3.95
C HIS A 71 -12.25 0.25 -5.32
N MET A 72 -13.01 -0.70 -5.86
CA MET A 72 -12.84 -1.29 -7.18
C MET A 72 -13.93 -0.79 -8.13
N ILE A 73 -13.54 -0.20 -9.25
CA ILE A 73 -14.47 0.28 -10.29
C ILE A 73 -14.40 -0.65 -11.49
N LEU A 74 -15.55 -1.18 -11.92
CA LEU A 74 -15.68 -1.91 -13.18
C LEU A 74 -16.05 -0.94 -14.29
N ALA A 75 -15.33 -0.97 -15.41
CA ALA A 75 -15.61 -0.13 -16.57
C ALA A 75 -15.22 -0.84 -17.88
N ASP A 76 -15.77 -0.39 -19.00
CA ASP A 76 -15.35 -0.83 -20.33
C ASP A 76 -14.59 0.33 -20.97
N LEU A 77 -13.29 0.14 -21.23
CA LEU A 77 -12.37 1.18 -21.71
C LEU A 77 -11.79 0.82 -23.08
N GLU A 78 -11.60 1.81 -23.95
CA GLU A 78 -10.86 1.61 -25.19
C GLU A 78 -9.35 1.65 -24.92
N ILE A 79 -8.68 0.52 -25.09
CA ILE A 79 -7.25 0.34 -24.83
C ILE A 79 -6.62 -0.38 -26.03
N GLY A 80 -5.65 0.25 -26.68
CA GLY A 80 -5.01 -0.33 -27.87
C GLY A 80 -5.95 -0.48 -29.08
N GLY A 81 -7.03 0.31 -29.15
CA GLY A 81 -8.05 0.23 -30.20
C GLY A 81 -9.12 -0.86 -29.99
N GLU A 82 -9.11 -1.52 -28.84
CA GLU A 82 -10.11 -2.52 -28.46
C GLU A 82 -10.82 -2.13 -27.16
N VAL A 83 -12.12 -2.45 -27.06
CA VAL A 83 -12.87 -2.26 -25.82
C VAL A 83 -12.51 -3.40 -24.86
N ARG A 84 -11.89 -3.06 -23.74
CA ARG A 84 -11.48 -3.98 -22.68
C ARG A 84 -12.40 -3.84 -21.48
N LYS A 85 -12.87 -4.97 -20.95
CA LYS A 85 -13.61 -5.05 -19.69
C LYS A 85 -12.61 -4.98 -18.54
N VAL A 86 -12.49 -3.83 -17.89
CA VAL A 86 -11.47 -3.59 -16.86
C VAL A 86 -12.05 -3.52 -15.45
N ILE A 87 -11.18 -3.77 -14.48
CA ILE A 87 -11.32 -3.41 -13.07
C ILE A 87 -10.18 -2.45 -12.70
N MET A 88 -10.54 -1.31 -12.12
CA MET A 88 -9.61 -0.25 -11.71
C MET A 88 -9.55 -0.15 -10.20
N GLN A 89 -8.36 0.01 -9.64
CA GLN A 89 -8.19 0.15 -8.19
C GLN A 89 -6.97 1.02 -7.84
N ALA A 90 -7.12 1.88 -6.84
CA ALA A 90 -6.04 2.63 -6.20
C ALA A 90 -5.75 2.06 -4.79
N PRO A 91 -5.09 0.90 -4.62
CA PRO A 91 -4.79 0.37 -3.30
C PRO A 91 -3.81 1.26 -2.52
N LYS A 92 -3.62 0.95 -1.23
CA LYS A 92 -2.76 1.75 -0.33
C LYS A 92 -1.34 1.96 -0.83
N ASN A 93 -0.81 1.03 -1.63
CA ASN A 93 0.59 1.02 -2.03
C ASN A 93 1.01 2.18 -2.98
N GLY A 94 0.06 2.99 -3.46
CA GLY A 94 0.34 4.20 -4.24
C GLY A 94 0.31 4.04 -5.76
N PHE A 95 0.09 2.83 -6.29
CA PHE A 95 -0.10 2.57 -7.72
C PHE A 95 -1.60 2.50 -8.08
N PHE A 96 -1.97 3.03 -9.24
CA PHE A 96 -3.30 2.92 -9.81
C PHE A 96 -3.30 1.80 -10.84
N TYR A 97 -3.99 0.71 -10.54
CA TYR A 97 -4.00 -0.49 -11.36
C TYR A 97 -5.20 -0.50 -12.30
N VAL A 98 -4.94 -0.92 -13.54
CA VAL A 98 -5.97 -1.34 -14.50
C VAL A 98 -5.68 -2.80 -14.83
N LEU A 99 -6.68 -3.66 -14.60
CA LEU A 99 -6.60 -5.09 -14.87
C LEU A 99 -7.76 -5.52 -15.77
N ASP A 100 -7.59 -6.57 -16.55
CA ASP A 100 -8.70 -7.23 -17.24
C ASP A 100 -9.57 -7.96 -16.20
N ARG A 101 -10.84 -7.56 -16.07
CA ARG A 101 -11.71 -8.13 -15.02
C ARG A 101 -12.20 -9.54 -15.33
N VAL A 102 -12.03 -10.02 -16.56
CA VAL A 102 -12.40 -11.38 -16.96
C VAL A 102 -11.32 -12.37 -16.53
N THR A 103 -10.05 -12.01 -16.72
CA THR A 103 -8.91 -12.93 -16.59
C THR A 103 -7.97 -12.61 -15.42
N GLY A 104 -8.01 -11.39 -14.89
CA GLY A 104 -7.01 -10.88 -13.94
C GLY A 104 -5.70 -10.44 -14.59
N GLU A 105 -5.64 -10.38 -15.93
CA GLU A 105 -4.45 -9.95 -16.66
C GLU A 105 -4.07 -8.51 -16.30
N PHE A 106 -2.79 -8.28 -16.06
CA PHE A 106 -2.23 -6.96 -15.86
C PHE A 106 -2.29 -6.13 -17.15
N ILE A 107 -2.85 -4.91 -17.09
CA ILE A 107 -2.86 -3.98 -18.22
C ILE A 107 -1.89 -2.83 -17.97
N SER A 108 -2.02 -2.14 -16.83
CA SER A 108 -1.12 -1.05 -16.46
C SER A 108 -1.15 -0.76 -14.95
N ALA A 109 -0.08 -0.13 -14.46
CA ALA A 109 -0.03 0.47 -13.15
C ALA A 109 0.91 1.66 -13.09
N GLU A 110 0.39 2.81 -12.66
CA GLU A 110 1.15 4.07 -12.56
C GLU A 110 1.06 4.67 -11.17
N LYS A 111 2.08 5.41 -10.77
CA LYS A 111 2.07 6.11 -9.47
C LYS A 111 1.02 7.22 -9.51
N TYR A 112 0.11 7.25 -8.53
CA TYR A 112 -0.83 8.37 -8.36
C TYR A 112 -0.46 9.30 -7.19
N VAL A 113 0.52 8.89 -6.38
CA VAL A 113 1.14 9.64 -5.27
C VAL A 113 2.66 9.41 -5.26
N PRO A 114 3.44 10.17 -4.47
CA PRO A 114 4.84 9.81 -4.20
C PRO A 114 4.97 8.41 -3.58
N ILE A 115 5.93 7.63 -4.08
CA ILE A 115 6.19 6.25 -3.63
C ILE A 115 7.70 6.06 -3.46
N THR A 116 8.12 5.56 -2.30
CA THR A 116 9.51 5.19 -2.01
C THR A 116 9.75 3.68 -2.13
N TRP A 117 8.80 2.81 -1.81
CA TRP A 117 9.03 1.35 -1.76
C TRP A 117 9.26 0.67 -3.11
N ALA A 118 8.69 1.20 -4.19
CA ALA A 118 8.87 0.63 -5.53
C ALA A 118 9.04 1.73 -6.59
N SER A 119 9.88 1.43 -7.57
CA SER A 119 10.21 2.34 -8.66
C SER A 119 9.12 2.39 -9.72
N HIS A 120 8.57 1.22 -10.09
CA HIS A 120 7.50 1.03 -11.05
C HIS A 120 6.89 -0.39 -10.87
N VAL A 121 5.83 -0.70 -11.63
CA VAL A 121 5.38 -2.08 -11.86
C VAL A 121 5.94 -2.53 -13.20
N ASP A 122 6.71 -3.62 -13.19
CA ASP A 122 7.32 -4.17 -14.40
C ASP A 122 6.21 -4.70 -15.34
N PRO A 123 6.13 -4.21 -16.59
CA PRO A 123 5.02 -4.54 -17.48
C PRO A 123 5.06 -5.99 -17.99
N GLU A 124 6.21 -6.65 -17.94
CA GLU A 124 6.34 -8.05 -18.39
C GLU A 124 5.86 -9.04 -17.32
N SER A 125 6.28 -8.83 -16.07
CA SER A 125 5.90 -9.70 -14.95
C SER A 125 4.62 -9.26 -14.24
N GLY A 126 4.19 -8.00 -14.42
CA GLY A 126 3.10 -7.39 -13.66
C GLY A 126 3.44 -7.18 -12.19
N ARG A 127 4.71 -7.20 -11.80
CA ARG A 127 5.15 -7.13 -10.39
C ARG A 127 5.84 -5.81 -10.06
N PRO A 128 5.67 -5.28 -8.84
CA PRO A 128 6.39 -4.09 -8.39
C PRO A 128 7.90 -4.35 -8.35
N VAL A 129 8.69 -3.39 -8.83
CA VAL A 129 10.15 -3.39 -8.72
C VAL A 129 10.55 -2.57 -7.51
N GLU A 130 10.85 -3.27 -6.42
CA GLU A 130 11.24 -2.67 -5.14
C GLU A 130 12.51 -1.83 -5.24
N THR A 131 12.57 -0.76 -4.44
CA THR A 131 13.76 0.05 -4.24
C THR A 131 14.53 -0.42 -3.01
N ASP A 132 15.73 0.12 -2.80
CA ASP A 132 16.50 -0.12 -1.58
C ASP A 132 15.79 0.37 -0.30
N ALA A 133 14.79 1.26 -0.44
CA ALA A 133 13.98 1.78 0.68
C ALA A 133 12.77 0.90 1.02
N ALA A 134 12.52 -0.19 0.28
CA ALA A 134 11.37 -1.05 0.48
C ALA A 134 11.44 -1.80 1.83
N ARG A 135 12.52 -2.54 2.06
CA ARG A 135 12.60 -3.54 3.13
C ARG A 135 13.30 -2.99 4.37
N TYR A 136 12.53 -2.29 5.21
CA TYR A 136 12.98 -1.70 6.49
C TYR A 136 13.47 -2.72 7.53
N GLN A 137 13.28 -4.02 7.28
CA GLN A 137 13.71 -5.08 8.18
C GLN A 137 15.23 -5.29 8.15
N LEU A 138 15.90 -4.83 7.09
CA LEU A 138 17.35 -4.74 7.00
C LEU A 138 17.82 -3.55 7.86
N ALA A 139 19.00 -3.66 8.48
CA ALA A 139 19.47 -2.78 9.56
C ALA A 139 19.06 -1.30 9.39
N ASN A 140 18.21 -0.81 10.29
CA ASN A 140 17.84 0.60 10.39
C ASN A 140 18.66 1.24 11.54
N PRO A 141 19.61 2.15 11.25
CA PRO A 141 20.41 2.81 12.28
C PRO A 141 19.57 3.54 13.32
N LEU A 142 18.38 4.04 12.96
CA LEU A 142 17.49 4.74 13.90
C LEU A 142 16.94 3.81 14.98
N SER A 143 16.76 2.52 14.68
CA SER A 143 16.28 1.52 15.65
C SER A 143 17.30 1.19 16.75
N GLU A 144 18.58 1.52 16.52
CA GLU A 144 19.65 1.38 17.50
C GLU A 144 19.98 2.69 18.23
N MET A 145 19.37 3.82 17.83
CA MET A 145 19.60 5.14 18.42
C MET A 145 18.65 5.41 19.60
N THR A 146 19.17 6.10 20.61
CA THR A 146 18.34 6.76 21.64
C THR A 146 17.46 7.86 21.03
N PRO A 147 16.33 8.22 21.65
CA PRO A 147 15.50 9.34 21.18
C PRO A 147 16.30 10.64 21.00
N GLU A 148 17.26 10.93 21.88
CA GLU A 148 18.11 12.11 21.76
C GLU A 148 19.06 12.05 20.54
N GLU A 149 19.57 10.86 20.21
CA GLU A 149 20.40 10.65 19.02
C GLU A 149 19.58 10.75 17.74
N GLN A 150 18.34 10.26 17.74
CA GLN A 150 17.41 10.43 16.63
C GLN A 150 17.12 11.92 16.39
N VAL A 151 16.78 12.68 17.43
CA VAL A 151 16.57 14.13 17.33
C VAL A 151 17.80 14.84 16.77
N LYS A 152 18.99 14.49 17.26
CA LYS A 152 20.24 15.09 16.79
C LYS A 152 20.51 14.78 15.31
N ALA A 153 20.23 13.56 14.87
CA ALA A 153 20.37 13.17 13.47
C ALA A 153 19.39 13.95 12.58
N LEU A 154 18.10 13.94 12.93
CA LEU A 154 17.04 14.59 12.15
C LEU A 154 17.18 16.12 12.10
N SER A 155 17.53 16.75 13.23
CA SER A 155 17.72 18.21 13.30
C SER A 155 18.93 18.73 12.52
N SER A 156 19.87 17.84 12.16
CA SER A 156 21.02 18.18 11.32
C SER A 156 20.75 18.08 9.81
N MET A 157 19.61 17.50 9.43
CA MET A 157 19.20 17.31 8.03
C MET A 157 18.58 18.58 7.47
N THR A 158 18.74 18.79 6.17
CA THR A 158 17.89 19.70 5.42
C THR A 158 16.46 19.15 5.34
N PRO A 159 15.43 19.99 5.11
CA PRO A 159 14.07 19.50 4.93
C PRO A 159 13.93 18.42 3.85
N GLN A 160 14.73 18.49 2.79
CA GLN A 160 14.72 17.52 1.70
C GLN A 160 15.35 16.18 2.10
N GLU A 161 16.41 16.18 2.89
CA GLU A 161 17.01 14.96 3.46
C GLU A 161 16.10 14.33 4.52
N LEU A 162 15.38 15.16 5.28
CA LEU A 162 14.38 14.69 6.22
C LEU A 162 13.23 13.99 5.47
N GLU A 163 12.69 14.60 4.42
CA GLU A 163 11.62 14.01 3.61
C GLU A 163 12.04 12.67 2.97
N SER A 164 13.29 12.55 2.51
CA SER A 164 13.79 11.31 1.91
C SER A 164 14.03 10.18 2.92
N THR A 165 14.07 10.50 4.21
CA THR A 165 14.22 9.52 5.30
C THR A 165 12.89 8.79 5.59
N PHE A 166 11.74 9.41 5.26
CA PHE A 166 10.44 8.81 5.51
C PHE A 166 9.97 7.91 4.36
N HIS A 167 9.27 6.85 4.73
CA HIS A 167 8.62 5.95 3.79
C HIS A 167 7.30 6.55 3.28
N LYS A 168 7.05 6.41 1.98
CA LYS A 168 5.79 6.77 1.34
C LYS A 168 5.32 5.64 0.40
N PRO A 169 4.03 5.28 0.40
CA PRO A 169 3.01 5.75 1.34
C PRO A 169 3.21 5.28 2.79
N SER A 170 2.52 5.88 3.75
CA SER A 170 2.42 5.34 5.12
C SER A 170 1.52 4.10 5.18
N PRO A 171 1.35 3.45 6.35
CA PRO A 171 0.27 2.48 6.58
C PRO A 171 -1.14 3.01 6.27
N PHE A 172 -1.36 4.33 6.22
CA PHE A 172 -2.63 4.90 5.76
C PHE A 172 -2.80 4.85 4.23
N GLY A 173 -1.73 4.55 3.50
CA GLY A 173 -1.68 4.41 2.06
C GLY A 173 -1.67 5.73 1.31
N GLY A 174 -1.54 5.64 -0.02
CA GLY A 174 -1.84 6.74 -0.94
C GLY A 174 -3.34 6.98 -1.07
N HIS A 175 -4.15 6.00 -0.70
CA HIS A 175 -5.59 6.01 -0.69
C HIS A 175 -6.06 4.96 0.33
N ASN A 176 -7.13 5.24 1.06
CA ASN A 176 -7.69 4.38 2.10
C ASN A 176 -9.14 4.02 1.77
N TRP A 177 -9.99 3.72 2.75
CA TRP A 177 -11.37 3.24 2.56
C TRP A 177 -12.32 4.21 1.84
N HIS A 178 -12.01 5.51 1.76
CA HIS A 178 -12.88 6.50 1.11
C HIS A 178 -13.11 6.10 -0.36
N PRO A 179 -14.35 5.98 -0.87
CA PRO A 179 -14.56 5.54 -2.24
C PRO A 179 -14.07 6.56 -3.27
N MET A 180 -13.39 6.09 -4.32
CA MET A 180 -13.15 6.85 -5.55
C MET A 180 -14.40 6.90 -6.45
N SER A 181 -14.40 7.74 -7.50
CA SER A 181 -15.47 7.79 -8.50
C SER A 181 -14.93 7.85 -9.93
N TYR A 182 -15.69 7.35 -10.90
CA TYR A 182 -15.34 7.37 -12.33
C TYR A 182 -16.41 8.09 -13.14
N SER A 183 -15.99 8.91 -14.09
CA SER A 183 -16.87 9.61 -15.03
C SER A 183 -16.63 9.09 -16.46
N PRO A 184 -17.62 8.42 -17.08
CA PRO A 184 -17.48 7.92 -18.45
C PRO A 184 -17.39 9.06 -19.49
N ASP A 185 -17.97 10.22 -19.19
CA ASP A 185 -17.95 11.38 -20.10
C ASP A 185 -16.54 12.00 -20.23
N THR A 186 -15.74 11.91 -19.17
CA THR A 186 -14.39 12.49 -19.12
C THR A 186 -13.29 11.44 -19.18
N GLY A 187 -13.62 10.17 -18.93
CA GLY A 187 -12.64 9.10 -18.79
C GLY A 187 -11.75 9.22 -17.56
N LEU A 188 -12.15 10.05 -16.57
CA LEU A 188 -11.33 10.33 -15.38
C LEU A 188 -11.84 9.57 -14.15
N VAL A 189 -10.88 9.13 -13.33
CA VAL A 189 -11.12 8.63 -11.97
C VAL A 189 -10.69 9.70 -10.96
N TYR A 190 -11.56 10.02 -10.01
CA TYR A 190 -11.33 10.97 -8.94
C TYR A 190 -11.00 10.23 -7.65
N ILE A 191 -9.74 10.35 -7.20
CA ILE A 191 -9.19 9.61 -6.07
C ILE A 191 -8.99 10.58 -4.90
N PRO A 192 -9.59 10.35 -3.71
CA PRO A 192 -9.21 11.05 -2.49
C PRO A 192 -7.86 10.49 -2.02
N ALA A 193 -6.78 11.11 -2.49
CA ALA A 193 -5.41 10.69 -2.23
C ALA A 193 -4.85 11.27 -0.91
N LEU A 194 -3.92 10.53 -0.32
CA LEU A 194 -3.19 10.84 0.90
C LEU A 194 -1.68 10.89 0.60
N ASP A 195 -0.99 11.87 1.15
CA ASP A 195 0.48 11.96 1.15
C ASP A 195 0.90 12.16 2.61
N ILE A 196 1.14 11.05 3.28
CA ILE A 196 1.46 11.00 4.72
C ILE A 196 2.74 10.19 4.87
N PRO A 197 3.82 10.75 5.43
CA PRO A 197 5.07 10.03 5.66
C PRO A 197 4.94 9.03 6.83
N TYR A 198 5.80 8.01 6.85
CA TYR A 198 5.93 7.10 7.99
C TYR A 198 7.37 6.58 8.14
N ALA A 199 7.86 6.52 9.37
CA ALA A 199 9.14 5.88 9.70
C ALA A 199 8.89 4.41 10.08
N PHE A 200 9.28 3.48 9.22
CA PHE A 200 9.25 2.05 9.55
C PHE A 200 10.55 1.62 10.26
N GLY A 201 10.41 0.75 11.26
CA GLY A 201 11.53 0.08 11.92
C GLY A 201 11.05 -1.18 12.62
N ASN A 202 11.97 -2.13 12.82
CA ASN A 202 11.68 -3.35 13.57
C ASN A 202 11.44 -3.01 15.05
N GLU A 203 10.51 -3.72 15.67
CA GLU A 203 10.41 -3.75 17.12
C GLU A 203 11.58 -4.59 17.70
N PRO A 204 12.49 -4.02 18.52
CA PRO A 204 13.75 -4.67 18.89
C PRO A 204 13.60 -6.00 19.66
N GLU A 205 12.57 -6.10 20.50
CA GLU A 205 12.30 -7.27 21.35
C GLU A 205 10.86 -7.77 21.13
N PHE A 206 10.47 -7.94 19.86
CA PHE A 206 9.11 -8.39 19.56
C PHE A 206 8.80 -9.74 20.22
N ASP A 207 7.79 -9.74 21.08
CA ASP A 207 7.15 -10.95 21.61
C ASP A 207 5.65 -10.90 21.31
N TYR A 208 5.09 -12.05 20.94
CA TYR A 208 3.68 -12.11 20.60
C TYR A 208 2.83 -12.11 21.88
N GLU A 209 1.98 -11.09 22.01
CA GLU A 209 1.08 -10.96 23.15
C GLU A 209 -0.39 -11.17 22.72
N ASN A 210 -1.01 -12.23 23.24
CA ASN A 210 -2.42 -12.51 22.95
C ASN A 210 -3.34 -11.35 23.38
N GLY A 211 -4.25 -10.95 22.49
CA GLY A 211 -5.18 -9.85 22.72
C GLY A 211 -4.61 -8.44 22.50
N ARG A 212 -3.36 -8.32 22.05
CA ARG A 212 -2.75 -7.05 21.61
C ARG A 212 -2.58 -6.97 20.10
N TRP A 213 -2.34 -5.76 19.62
CA TRP A 213 -1.98 -5.50 18.23
C TRP A 213 -0.51 -5.88 18.04
N ASN A 214 -0.29 -7.08 17.49
CA ASN A 214 1.03 -7.65 17.26
C ASN A 214 1.52 -7.28 15.86
N LEU A 215 2.18 -6.13 15.73
CA LEU A 215 2.56 -5.60 14.43
C LEU A 215 4.03 -5.84 14.10
N ALA A 216 4.86 -5.99 15.13
CA ALA A 216 6.30 -6.17 15.03
C ALA A 216 7.02 -5.02 14.29
N VAL A 217 6.49 -3.81 14.46
CA VAL A 217 7.05 -2.55 13.96
C VAL A 217 7.10 -1.54 15.11
N ASP A 218 8.17 -0.73 15.17
CA ASP A 218 8.35 0.26 16.21
C ASP A 218 7.57 1.55 15.91
N TRP A 219 6.39 1.67 16.51
CA TRP A 219 5.52 2.84 16.38
C TRP A 219 6.11 4.12 17.00
N ARG A 220 7.08 3.99 17.93
CA ARG A 220 7.68 5.15 18.61
C ARG A 220 8.45 6.04 17.66
N LEU A 221 8.89 5.52 16.51
CA LEU A 221 9.58 6.26 15.46
C LEU A 221 8.69 7.35 14.81
N ASN A 222 7.38 7.32 15.05
CA ASN A 222 6.42 8.29 14.52
C ASN A 222 5.78 9.15 15.62
N MET A 223 6.26 9.06 16.86
CA MET A 223 5.83 9.95 17.94
C MET A 223 6.49 11.33 17.77
N PRO A 224 5.84 12.42 18.18
CA PRO A 224 6.45 13.74 18.20
C PRO A 224 7.80 13.70 18.93
N THR A 225 8.81 14.33 18.31
CA THR A 225 10.17 14.31 18.83
C THR A 225 10.36 15.25 20.02
N GLY A 226 9.43 16.20 20.20
CA GLY A 226 9.53 17.27 21.20
C GLY A 226 10.43 18.42 20.76
N HIS A 227 10.92 18.38 19.51
CA HIS A 227 11.73 19.42 18.90
C HIS A 227 10.90 20.14 17.82
N GLU A 228 10.41 21.34 18.16
CA GLU A 228 9.46 22.14 17.35
C GLU A 228 9.84 22.21 15.87
N GLY A 229 11.09 22.54 15.52
CA GLY A 229 11.50 22.64 14.11
C GLY A 229 11.50 21.32 13.31
N VAL A 230 11.68 20.18 13.98
CA VAL A 230 11.62 18.85 13.32
C VAL A 230 10.16 18.45 13.17
N ASP A 231 9.38 18.59 14.25
CA ASP A 231 7.95 18.26 14.29
C ASP A 231 7.16 19.11 13.28
N ASP A 232 7.39 20.43 13.22
CA ASP A 232 6.78 21.34 12.23
C ASP A 232 7.10 20.94 10.78
N THR A 233 8.31 20.46 10.53
CA THR A 233 8.73 20.04 9.19
C THR A 233 8.01 18.75 8.80
N ILE A 234 7.86 17.78 9.71
CA ILE A 234 7.13 16.53 9.50
C ILE A 234 5.64 16.82 9.28
N ASP A 235 5.04 17.66 10.11
CA ASP A 235 3.63 18.06 9.99
C ASP A 235 3.35 18.74 8.64
N GLY A 236 4.29 19.55 8.16
CA GLY A 236 4.21 20.19 6.84
C GLY A 236 4.23 19.21 5.65
N MET A 237 4.61 17.95 5.85
CA MET A 237 4.58 16.92 4.81
C MET A 237 3.20 16.28 4.64
N ILE A 238 2.31 16.40 5.61
CA ILE A 238 0.99 15.74 5.61
C ILE A 238 0.03 16.44 4.66
N ARG A 239 -0.52 15.71 3.68
CA ARG A 239 -1.54 16.22 2.73
C ARG A 239 -2.65 15.21 2.51
N GLY A 240 -3.84 15.72 2.17
CA GLY A 240 -5.03 14.91 1.88
C GLY A 240 -5.72 14.32 3.11
N PHE A 241 -5.17 14.54 4.31
CA PHE A 241 -5.80 14.15 5.57
C PHE A 241 -7.01 15.04 5.85
N VAL A 242 -8.19 14.44 5.99
CA VAL A 242 -9.39 15.14 6.43
C VAL A 242 -9.45 15.00 7.95
N SER A 243 -9.13 16.09 8.67
CA SER A 243 -9.28 16.22 10.13
C SER A 243 -10.74 16.42 10.53
#